data_AF-A0AAD5SNL6-F1
#
_entry.id   AF-A0AAD5SNL6-F1
#
_cell.length_a   1.000
_cell.length_b   1.000
_cell.length_c   1.000
_cell.angle_alpha   90.00
_cell.angle_beta   90.00
_cell.angle_gamma   90.00
#
_symmetry.space_group_name_H-M   'P 1'
#
loop_
_entity.id
_entity.type
_entity.pdbx_description
1 polymer ?
#
loop_
_entity_poly.entity_id
_entity_poly.type
_entity_poly.pdbx_seq_one_letter_code
_entity_poly.pdbx_strand_id
1 'polypeptide(L)'
;MTQEDLLRLYDPKEEFPIDNKDMPTVMFLIEMCNEKRLKYLINNSFTDSKVEAKLRYYYKTCYSGTKDTFVVEYTYSKYVINNSGRLLARNGAGFQFFPRDIRDFLAEEYYWDLDQVNSSPTIMYDLHQKVKIDNHNLKLYVQNRADVLKRENVTKKGALSMLLDNTKKPDNPFFKSIHRTLYRQLVPELQSGDSYWSKLWDHLQRSRSSKIKGNTEGRFVALVTQTCENKAMQAMKEFLKKKGFSPDVFVFDGIMVRRDPLKSIDDTLLKDCQQYIYEKTNLDIAVALKPMEVSKAFIDKFERGTKRKQDGDDDGEERCDNSDEDMEEEPVERGAVDEDVINNDMPFSILKAKALYKNRSKLIAYLNCYFRVRVRVRVRVRVRVRVRV
;
A
#
# COMPACT_ATOMS: atom_id res chain seq x y z
N MET A 1 24.86 7.77 -21.40
CA MET A 1 23.52 7.69 -20.78
C MET A 1 23.66 8.34 -19.40
N THR A 2 22.99 9.47 -19.18
CA THR A 2 23.15 10.27 -17.95
C THR A 2 22.44 9.61 -16.76
N GLN A 3 22.75 10.04 -15.54
CA GLN A 3 22.04 9.59 -14.32
C GLN A 3 20.55 9.96 -14.37
N GLU A 4 20.17 11.03 -15.09
CA GLU A 4 18.78 11.40 -15.39
C GLU A 4 18.12 10.49 -16.44
N ASP A 5 18.87 10.02 -17.45
CA ASP A 5 18.36 9.05 -18.44
C ASP A 5 18.07 7.68 -17.80
N LEU A 6 18.90 7.27 -16.84
CA LEU A 6 18.68 6.07 -16.01
C LEU A 6 17.45 6.22 -15.08
N LEU A 7 17.15 7.44 -14.62
CA LEU A 7 15.95 7.73 -13.83
C LEU A 7 14.67 7.77 -14.68
N ARG A 8 14.76 8.12 -15.97
CA ARG A 8 13.63 8.15 -16.92
C ARG A 8 13.25 6.78 -17.48
N LEU A 9 14.20 5.85 -17.60
CA LEU A 9 13.92 4.47 -18.03
C LEU A 9 13.12 3.65 -17.00
N TYR A 10 12.96 4.16 -15.78
CA TYR A 10 12.12 3.56 -14.74
C TYR A 10 11.28 4.65 -14.04
N ASP A 11 10.23 5.11 -14.72
CA ASP A 11 9.19 5.93 -14.10
C ASP A 11 8.42 5.06 -13.08
N PRO A 12 8.51 5.32 -11.77
CA PRO A 12 7.72 4.62 -10.77
C PRO A 12 6.21 4.86 -10.92
N LYS A 13 5.77 5.72 -11.86
CA LYS A 13 4.36 5.80 -12.27
C LYS A 13 3.90 4.64 -13.18
N GLU A 14 4.80 3.76 -13.61
CA GLU A 14 4.45 2.41 -14.08
C GLU A 14 4.33 1.40 -12.93
N GLU A 15 3.90 1.83 -11.73
CA GLU A 15 3.07 0.94 -10.92
C GLU A 15 1.99 0.35 -11.86
N PHE A 16 1.80 -0.98 -11.84
CA PHE A 16 0.70 -1.60 -12.58
C PHE A 16 -0.54 -0.72 -12.34
N PRO A 17 -1.21 -0.20 -13.40
CA PRO A 17 -2.35 0.66 -13.20
C PRO A 17 -3.26 -0.06 -12.22
N ILE A 18 -3.64 0.62 -11.12
CA ILE A 18 -4.52 0.07 -10.10
C ILE A 18 -5.90 -0.03 -10.73
N ASP A 19 -6.02 -1.01 -11.62
CA ASP A 19 -7.23 -1.36 -12.29
C ASP A 19 -7.66 -2.68 -11.67
N ASN A 20 -8.23 -2.52 -10.49
CA ASN A 20 -8.78 -3.61 -9.68
C ASN A 20 -10.26 -3.38 -9.40
N LYS A 21 -10.91 -2.50 -10.17
CA LYS A 21 -12.31 -2.11 -10.01
C LYS A 21 -13.26 -3.31 -10.11
N ASP A 22 -12.95 -4.24 -11.01
CA ASP A 22 -13.79 -5.42 -11.26
C ASP A 22 -13.31 -6.68 -10.53
N MET A 23 -12.17 -6.60 -9.85
CA MET A 23 -11.62 -7.74 -9.11
C MET A 23 -12.48 -8.06 -7.90
N PRO A 24 -12.65 -9.34 -7.53
CA PRO A 24 -13.43 -9.72 -6.35
C PRO A 24 -12.78 -9.18 -5.08
N THR A 25 -13.64 -8.81 -4.12
CA THR A 25 -13.22 -8.47 -2.77
C THR A 25 -12.58 -9.67 -2.10
N VAL A 26 -11.36 -9.50 -1.60
CA VAL A 26 -10.68 -10.55 -0.83
C VAL A 26 -10.96 -10.36 0.65
N MET A 27 -10.90 -9.12 1.14
CA MET A 27 -11.19 -8.80 2.54
C MET A 27 -11.52 -7.33 2.75
N PHE A 28 -12.09 -7.06 3.92
CA PHE A 28 -12.27 -5.72 4.46
C PHE A 28 -11.41 -5.58 5.71
N LEU A 29 -10.78 -4.41 5.86
CA LEU A 29 -10.09 -4.01 7.08
C LEU A 29 -10.61 -2.66 7.57
N ILE A 30 -10.34 -2.36 8.84
CA ILE A 30 -10.79 -1.13 9.49
C ILE A 30 -9.55 -0.30 9.82
N GLU A 31 -9.30 0.72 9.03
CA GLU A 31 -8.23 1.69 9.24
C GLU A 31 -8.68 2.77 10.24
N MET A 32 -7.79 3.11 11.17
CA MET A 32 -7.94 4.22 12.11
C MET A 32 -7.17 5.43 11.57
N CYS A 33 -7.87 6.52 11.27
CA CYS A 33 -7.26 7.70 10.66
C CYS A 33 -7.73 8.94 11.39
N ASN A 34 -6.79 9.82 11.77
CA ASN A 34 -7.14 11.05 12.46
C ASN A 34 -7.97 11.94 11.53
N GLU A 35 -9.27 12.00 11.76
CA GLU A 35 -10.22 12.67 10.88
C GLU A 35 -9.95 14.17 10.81
N LYS A 36 -9.51 14.77 11.93
CA LYS A 36 -9.17 16.20 11.98
C LYS A 36 -7.95 16.51 11.13
N ARG A 37 -6.89 15.71 11.23
CA ARG A 37 -5.67 15.84 10.42
C ARG A 37 -5.96 15.58 8.93
N LEU A 38 -6.82 14.61 8.63
CA LEU A 38 -7.29 14.35 7.26
C LEU A 38 -8.02 15.56 6.68
N LYS A 39 -9.00 16.11 7.40
CA LYS A 39 -9.73 17.32 6.98
C LYS A 39 -8.83 18.54 6.88
N TYR A 40 -7.86 18.67 7.78
CA TYR A 40 -6.84 19.70 7.71
C TYR A 40 -6.07 19.62 6.39
N LEU A 41 -5.52 18.45 6.04
CA LEU A 41 -4.80 18.26 4.77
C LEU A 41 -5.70 18.53 3.56
N ILE A 42 -6.95 18.09 3.58
CA ILE A 42 -7.91 18.31 2.48
C ILE A 42 -8.19 19.81 2.25
N ASN A 43 -8.23 20.62 3.30
CA ASN A 43 -8.58 22.04 3.22
C ASN A 43 -7.35 22.97 3.24
N ASN A 44 -6.15 22.41 3.21
CA ASN A 44 -4.92 23.19 3.27
C ASN A 44 -4.39 23.45 1.85
N SER A 45 -4.18 24.73 1.52
CA SER A 45 -3.71 25.18 0.20
C SER A 45 -2.30 24.72 -0.16
N PHE A 46 -1.51 24.22 0.80
CA PHE A 46 -0.17 23.68 0.57
C PHE A 46 -0.19 22.17 0.26
N THR A 47 -1.34 21.50 0.40
CA THR A 47 -1.49 20.11 -0.03
C THR A 47 -1.45 20.05 -1.55
N ASP A 48 -0.61 19.16 -2.09
CA ASP A 48 -0.57 18.93 -3.54
C ASP A 48 -1.96 18.50 -4.04
N SER A 49 -2.43 19.09 -5.14
CA SER A 49 -3.80 18.88 -5.62
C SER A 49 -4.13 17.41 -5.94
N LYS A 50 -3.13 16.61 -6.36
CA LYS A 50 -3.33 15.16 -6.58
C LYS A 50 -3.45 14.41 -5.26
N VAL A 51 -2.67 14.81 -4.26
CA VAL A 51 -2.78 14.26 -2.90
C VAL A 51 -4.12 14.64 -2.29
N GLU A 52 -4.55 15.90 -2.42
CA GLU A 52 -5.85 16.40 -1.94
C GLU A 52 -7.01 15.61 -2.56
N ALA A 53 -7.04 15.47 -3.89
CA ALA A 53 -8.06 14.71 -4.59
C ALA A 53 -8.15 13.26 -4.07
N LYS A 54 -7.01 12.64 -3.78
CA LYS A 54 -6.94 11.28 -3.22
C LYS A 54 -7.41 11.20 -1.77
N LEU A 55 -7.08 12.20 -0.94
CA LEU A 55 -7.59 12.31 0.43
C LEU A 55 -9.11 12.49 0.45
N ARG A 56 -9.66 13.35 -0.42
CA ARG A 56 -11.11 13.52 -0.60
C ARG A 56 -11.78 12.22 -1.04
N TYR A 57 -11.17 11.51 -2.00
CA TYR A 57 -11.67 10.22 -2.46
C TYR A 57 -11.68 9.19 -1.33
N TYR A 58 -10.58 9.04 -0.59
CA TYR A 58 -10.50 8.18 0.59
C TYR A 58 -11.55 8.52 1.63
N TYR A 59 -11.72 9.81 1.98
CA TYR A 59 -12.75 10.24 2.92
C TYR A 59 -14.16 9.89 2.45
N LYS A 60 -14.49 10.21 1.20
CA LYS A 60 -15.82 9.94 0.62
C LYS A 60 -16.14 8.44 0.55
N THR A 61 -15.16 7.60 0.27
CA THR A 61 -15.38 6.18 -0.04
C THR A 61 -15.21 5.25 1.15
N CYS A 62 -14.29 5.57 2.06
CA CYS A 62 -13.94 4.68 3.16
C CYS A 62 -14.50 5.12 4.51
N TYR A 63 -14.88 6.40 4.68
CA TYR A 63 -15.40 6.87 5.97
C TYR A 63 -16.68 6.13 6.36
N SER A 64 -16.66 5.52 7.55
CA SER A 64 -17.76 4.68 8.04
C SER A 64 -18.90 5.46 8.69
N GLY A 65 -18.75 6.79 8.84
CA GLY A 65 -19.65 7.60 9.68
C GLY A 65 -19.32 7.53 11.18
N THR A 66 -18.33 6.71 11.57
CA THR A 66 -17.82 6.65 12.94
C THR A 66 -16.48 7.38 13.01
N LYS A 67 -16.30 8.18 14.06
CA LYS A 67 -15.09 8.97 14.30
C LYS A 67 -13.83 8.14 14.05
N ASP A 68 -12.93 8.72 13.25
CA ASP A 68 -11.62 8.18 12.89
C ASP A 68 -11.62 6.77 12.27
N THR A 69 -12.77 6.24 11.85
CA THR A 69 -12.92 4.84 11.43
C THR A 69 -13.24 4.72 9.94
N PHE A 70 -12.38 4.03 9.19
CA PHE A 70 -12.45 3.89 7.75
C PHE A 70 -12.48 2.42 7.34
N VAL A 71 -13.46 2.01 6.55
CA VAL A 71 -13.55 0.63 6.04
C VAL A 71 -12.88 0.56 4.68
N VAL A 72 -11.79 -0.17 4.61
CA VAL A 72 -11.01 -0.33 3.38
C VAL A 72 -11.17 -1.73 2.83
N GLU A 73 -11.44 -1.78 1.53
CA GLU A 73 -11.58 -3.00 0.78
C GLU A 73 -10.26 -3.37 0.10
N TYR A 74 -9.87 -4.63 0.17
CA TYR A 74 -8.64 -5.13 -0.44
C TYR A 74 -8.93 -6.18 -1.51
N THR A 75 -8.21 -6.09 -2.63
CA THR A 75 -8.34 -6.95 -3.81
C THR A 75 -6.98 -7.26 -4.43
N TYR A 76 -6.92 -8.25 -5.31
CA TYR A 76 -5.75 -8.46 -6.16
C TYR A 76 -5.81 -7.59 -7.43
N SER A 77 -4.68 -7.41 -8.12
CA SER A 77 -4.67 -6.71 -9.41
C SER A 77 -5.39 -7.51 -10.51
N LYS A 78 -5.93 -6.85 -11.55
CA LYS A 78 -6.64 -7.57 -12.63
C LYS A 78 -5.78 -8.50 -13.49
N TYR A 79 -4.46 -8.34 -13.45
CA TYR A 79 -3.55 -9.07 -14.31
C TYR A 79 -3.00 -10.35 -13.68
N VAL A 80 -3.44 -10.69 -12.46
CA VAL A 80 -2.95 -11.85 -11.73
C VAL A 80 -3.96 -12.99 -11.74
N ILE A 81 -3.46 -14.22 -11.62
CA ILE A 81 -4.26 -15.43 -11.45
C ILE A 81 -4.06 -16.01 -10.07
N ASN A 82 -5.02 -16.80 -9.58
CA ASN A 82 -4.86 -17.62 -8.37
C ASN A 82 -4.29 -16.85 -7.17
N ASN A 83 -4.76 -15.63 -6.92
CA ASN A 83 -4.32 -14.79 -5.81
C ASN A 83 -2.80 -14.50 -5.81
N SER A 84 -2.16 -14.46 -6.98
CA SER A 84 -0.76 -14.04 -7.12
C SER A 84 -0.60 -12.52 -6.95
N GLY A 85 0.63 -12.11 -6.64
CA GLY A 85 1.01 -10.72 -6.46
C GLY A 85 0.51 -10.10 -5.17
N ARG A 86 0.48 -8.77 -5.16
CA ARG A 86 0.14 -7.95 -3.99
C ARG A 86 -1.36 -7.85 -3.78
N LEU A 87 -1.74 -7.81 -2.50
CA LEU A 87 -3.05 -7.35 -2.10
C LEU A 87 -3.05 -5.82 -2.05
N LEU A 88 -4.02 -5.21 -2.71
CA LEU A 88 -4.11 -3.77 -2.93
C LEU A 88 -5.42 -3.22 -2.36
N ALA A 89 -5.38 -2.05 -1.72
CA ALA A 89 -6.60 -1.31 -1.42
C ALA A 89 -7.34 -0.99 -2.73
N ARG A 90 -8.65 -1.28 -2.78
CA ARG A 90 -9.46 -1.13 -3.99
C ARG A 90 -9.43 0.33 -4.45
N ASN A 91 -9.18 0.54 -5.74
CA ASN A 91 -9.09 1.86 -6.37
C ASN A 91 -8.09 2.81 -5.68
N GLY A 92 -7.10 2.28 -4.97
CA GLY A 92 -6.14 3.11 -4.24
C GLY A 92 -6.70 3.79 -2.98
N ALA A 93 -7.89 3.41 -2.52
CA ALA A 93 -8.55 4.02 -1.36
C ALA A 93 -8.11 3.36 -0.04
N GLY A 94 -6.90 3.70 0.42
CA GLY A 94 -6.35 3.20 1.68
C GLY A 94 -4.96 3.74 1.97
N PHE A 95 -4.50 3.58 3.21
CA PHE A 95 -3.18 4.04 3.64
C PHE A 95 -2.00 3.50 2.82
N GLN A 96 -2.16 2.31 2.21
CA GLN A 96 -1.16 1.72 1.31
C GLN A 96 -0.64 2.68 0.25
N PHE A 97 -1.49 3.59 -0.24
CA PHE A 97 -1.17 4.42 -1.39
C PHE A 97 -0.84 5.88 -1.04
N PHE A 98 -0.84 6.27 0.23
CA PHE A 98 -0.39 7.61 0.60
C PHE A 98 1.14 7.68 0.68
N PRO A 99 1.75 8.82 0.32
CA PRO A 99 3.15 9.09 0.64
C PRO A 99 3.40 8.90 2.14
N ARG A 100 4.63 8.52 2.50
CA ARG A 100 4.98 8.19 3.89
C ARG A 100 4.60 9.30 4.87
N ASP A 101 5.02 10.54 4.63
CA ASP A 101 4.73 11.65 5.56
C ASP A 101 3.23 11.89 5.75
N ILE A 102 2.43 11.80 4.67
CA ILE A 102 0.97 11.92 4.76
C ILE A 102 0.40 10.77 5.58
N ARG A 103 0.80 9.53 5.29
CA ARG A 103 0.32 8.35 6.03
C ARG A 103 0.70 8.45 7.50
N ASP A 104 1.96 8.70 7.80
CA ASP A 104 2.49 8.75 9.17
C ASP A 104 1.78 9.87 9.95
N PHE A 105 1.59 11.06 9.34
CA PHE A 105 0.83 12.16 9.96
C PHE A 105 -0.63 11.79 10.27
N LEU A 106 -1.28 10.94 9.47
CA LEU A 106 -2.66 10.52 9.70
C LEU A 106 -2.80 9.36 10.69
N ALA A 107 -1.74 8.58 10.88
CA ALA A 107 -1.82 7.24 11.47
C ALA A 107 -0.94 7.03 12.72
N GLU A 108 0.04 7.90 12.98
CA GLU A 108 1.07 7.73 14.03
C GLU A 108 0.50 7.43 15.42
N GLU A 109 -0.64 8.04 15.78
CA GLU A 109 -1.24 7.89 17.11
C GLU A 109 -1.97 6.55 17.28
N TYR A 110 -2.36 5.91 16.17
CA TYR A 110 -3.16 4.69 16.18
C TYR A 110 -2.34 3.45 15.92
N TYR A 111 -1.14 3.56 15.33
CA TYR A 111 -0.46 2.41 14.75
C TYR A 111 1.02 2.27 15.15
N TRP A 112 1.46 1.03 15.19
CA TRP A 112 2.84 0.61 15.01
C TRP A 112 3.01 0.13 13.56
N ASP A 113 4.07 0.53 12.87
CA ASP A 113 4.36 0.12 11.48
C ASP A 113 5.41 -1.00 11.48
N LEU A 114 5.05 -2.19 11.02
CA LEU A 114 5.95 -3.35 10.95
C LEU A 114 6.25 -3.60 9.49
N ASP A 115 7.53 -3.75 9.16
CA ASP A 115 7.99 -3.85 7.77
C ASP A 115 8.89 -5.08 7.60
N GLN A 116 8.80 -5.75 6.44
CA GLN A 116 9.71 -6.83 6.10
C GLN A 116 11.09 -6.28 5.74
N VAL A 117 12.14 -6.83 6.34
CA VAL A 117 13.50 -6.36 6.09
C VAL A 117 14.02 -6.95 4.79
N ASN A 118 14.21 -6.08 3.80
CA ASN A 118 14.82 -6.45 2.52
C ASN A 118 14.06 -7.58 1.77
N SER A 119 12.72 -7.55 1.83
CA SER A 119 11.87 -8.67 1.43
C SER A 119 12.20 -9.26 0.06
N SER A 120 12.06 -8.48 -1.01
CA SER A 120 12.25 -8.96 -2.40
C SER A 120 13.59 -9.69 -2.63
N PRO A 121 14.78 -9.11 -2.32
CA PRO A 121 16.06 -9.81 -2.47
C PRO A 121 16.21 -11.04 -1.56
N THR A 122 15.70 -11.00 -0.33
CA THR A 122 15.70 -12.15 0.59
C THR A 122 14.89 -13.30 0.01
N ILE A 123 13.68 -13.02 -0.50
CA ILE A 123 12.83 -14.01 -1.18
C ILE A 123 13.54 -14.61 -2.39
N MET A 124 14.19 -13.79 -3.22
CA MET A 124 14.96 -14.30 -4.36
C MET A 124 16.04 -15.27 -3.89
N TYR A 125 16.76 -14.95 -2.81
CA TYR A 125 17.79 -15.81 -2.25
C TYR A 125 17.21 -17.13 -1.72
N ASP A 126 16.12 -17.10 -0.95
CA ASP A 126 15.44 -18.29 -0.45
C ASP A 126 14.96 -19.20 -1.60
N LEU A 127 14.49 -18.62 -2.70
CA LEU A 127 14.11 -19.38 -3.88
C LEU A 127 15.31 -20.08 -4.51
N HIS A 128 16.48 -19.42 -4.61
CA HIS A 128 17.72 -20.07 -5.06
C HIS A 128 18.09 -21.26 -4.16
N GLN A 129 18.01 -21.10 -2.83
CA GLN A 129 18.32 -22.18 -1.88
C GLN A 129 17.39 -23.38 -2.04
N LYS A 130 16.10 -23.14 -2.26
CA LYS A 130 15.10 -24.22 -2.48
C LYS A 130 15.39 -25.06 -3.71
N VAL A 131 15.88 -24.45 -4.79
CA VAL A 131 16.28 -25.17 -6.02
C VAL A 131 17.79 -25.50 -6.04
N LYS A 132 18.48 -25.35 -4.91
CA LYS A 132 19.90 -25.68 -4.72
C LYS A 132 20.84 -24.96 -5.71
N ILE A 133 20.51 -23.73 -6.09
CA ILE A 133 21.39 -22.86 -6.88
C ILE A 133 22.18 -21.97 -5.93
N ASP A 134 23.52 -21.98 -6.04
CA ASP A 134 24.34 -21.03 -5.31
C ASP A 134 24.35 -19.65 -5.98
N ASN A 135 24.19 -18.60 -5.17
CA ASN A 135 24.28 -17.22 -5.62
C ASN A 135 24.94 -16.37 -4.54
N HIS A 136 26.26 -16.53 -4.43
CA HIS A 136 27.10 -15.89 -3.42
C HIS A 136 26.89 -14.36 -3.36
N ASN A 137 26.82 -13.68 -4.49
CA ASN A 137 26.64 -12.21 -4.51
C ASN A 137 25.25 -11.79 -4.03
N LEU A 138 24.20 -12.55 -4.34
CA LEU A 138 22.87 -12.28 -3.80
C LEU A 138 22.84 -12.51 -2.28
N LYS A 139 23.47 -13.59 -1.79
CA LYS A 139 23.65 -13.85 -0.36
C LYS A 139 24.33 -12.67 0.33
N LEU A 140 25.46 -12.21 -0.23
CA LEU A 140 26.21 -11.08 0.29
C LEU A 140 25.38 -9.79 0.31
N TYR A 141 24.61 -9.54 -0.76
CA TYR A 141 23.69 -8.40 -0.82
C TYR A 141 22.60 -8.47 0.25
N VAL A 142 22.00 -9.66 0.47
CA VAL A 142 20.96 -9.85 1.50
C VAL A 142 21.53 -9.60 2.90
N GLN A 143 22.71 -10.13 3.19
CA GLN A 143 23.34 -10.04 4.51
C GLN A 143 23.93 -8.65 4.81
N ASN A 144 24.46 -7.95 3.80
CA ASN A 144 25.22 -6.71 3.98
C ASN A 144 24.74 -5.58 3.06
N ARG A 145 23.42 -5.45 2.88
CA ARG A 145 22.83 -4.55 1.88
C ARG A 145 23.36 -3.12 1.93
N ALA A 146 23.47 -2.52 3.12
CA ALA A 146 23.90 -1.13 3.26
C ALA A 146 25.32 -0.93 2.73
N ASP A 147 26.24 -1.83 3.10
CA ASP A 147 27.63 -1.78 2.67
C ASP A 147 27.78 -2.07 1.18
N VAL A 148 27.03 -3.04 0.65
CA VAL A 148 27.04 -3.35 -0.78
C VAL A 148 26.52 -2.16 -1.59
N LEU A 149 25.39 -1.55 -1.21
CA LEU A 149 24.86 -0.37 -1.91
C LEU A 149 25.85 0.80 -1.91
N LYS A 150 26.52 1.04 -0.77
CA LYS A 150 27.56 2.07 -0.65
C LYS A 150 28.78 1.75 -1.52
N ARG A 151 29.31 0.53 -1.45
CA ARG A 151 30.49 0.07 -2.19
C ARG A 151 30.26 0.10 -3.71
N GLU A 152 29.10 -0.36 -4.15
CA GLU A 152 28.73 -0.39 -5.57
C GLU A 152 28.23 0.97 -6.09
N ASN A 153 28.10 1.98 -5.22
CA ASN A 153 27.52 3.31 -5.51
C ASN A 153 26.14 3.23 -6.18
N VAL A 154 25.25 2.42 -5.62
CA VAL A 154 23.93 2.11 -6.17
C VAL A 154 22.86 2.40 -5.13
N THR A 155 21.76 3.02 -5.56
CA THR A 155 20.60 3.23 -4.69
C THR A 155 19.78 1.95 -4.55
N LYS A 156 18.97 1.83 -3.48
CA LYS A 156 18.04 0.70 -3.31
C LYS A 156 17.16 0.47 -4.54
N LYS A 157 16.61 1.56 -5.11
CA LYS A 157 15.79 1.53 -6.33
C LYS A 157 16.61 1.08 -7.53
N GLY A 158 17.83 1.59 -7.69
CA GLY A 158 18.74 1.20 -8.77
C GLY A 158 19.08 -0.30 -8.73
N ALA A 159 19.37 -0.83 -7.54
CA ALA A 159 19.62 -2.26 -7.34
C ALA A 159 18.42 -3.11 -7.77
N LEU A 160 17.21 -2.80 -7.28
CA LEU A 160 15.99 -3.52 -7.68
C LEU A 160 15.71 -3.42 -9.18
N SER A 161 15.91 -2.23 -9.78
CA SER A 161 15.75 -2.05 -11.22
C SER A 161 16.73 -2.92 -12.01
N MET A 162 17.99 -3.01 -11.58
CA MET A 162 18.98 -3.89 -12.22
C MET A 162 18.65 -5.37 -12.05
N LEU A 163 18.03 -5.78 -10.95
CA LEU A 163 17.65 -7.17 -10.71
C LEU A 163 16.39 -7.59 -11.47
N LEU A 164 15.46 -6.67 -11.71
CA LEU A 164 14.14 -6.94 -12.30
C LEU A 164 13.99 -6.50 -13.76
N ASP A 165 15.04 -5.95 -14.37
CA ASP A 165 15.06 -5.64 -15.81
C ASP A 165 15.77 -6.76 -16.57
N ASN A 166 15.02 -7.58 -17.31
CA ASN A 166 15.61 -8.62 -18.16
C ASN A 166 16.00 -8.10 -19.56
N THR A 167 15.64 -6.86 -19.90
CA THR A 167 15.88 -6.29 -21.24
C THR A 167 17.31 -5.80 -21.40
N LYS A 168 17.94 -5.41 -20.29
CA LYS A 168 19.31 -4.91 -20.24
C LYS A 168 20.08 -5.64 -19.15
N LYS A 169 21.28 -6.10 -19.50
CA LYS A 169 22.21 -6.64 -18.51
C LYS A 169 22.82 -5.47 -17.73
N PRO A 170 22.92 -5.54 -16.40
CA PRO A 170 23.62 -4.53 -15.63
C PRO A 170 25.08 -4.39 -16.07
N ASP A 171 25.59 -3.16 -16.13
CA ASP A 171 27.01 -2.89 -16.36
C ASP A 171 27.84 -3.11 -15.10
N ASN A 172 27.26 -2.86 -13.92
CA ASN A 172 27.90 -3.14 -12.63
C ASN A 172 28.21 -4.65 -12.50
N PRO A 173 29.49 -5.07 -12.36
CA PRO A 173 29.87 -6.48 -12.35
C PRO A 173 29.21 -7.31 -11.23
N PHE A 174 29.02 -6.72 -10.05
CA PHE A 174 28.39 -7.38 -8.91
C PHE A 174 26.94 -7.74 -9.22
N PHE A 175 26.13 -6.77 -9.67
CA PHE A 175 24.73 -7.02 -10.04
C PHE A 175 24.60 -7.84 -11.33
N LYS A 176 25.54 -7.73 -12.27
CA LYS A 176 25.58 -8.55 -13.49
C LYS A 176 25.72 -10.03 -13.19
N SER A 177 26.47 -10.38 -12.15
CA SER A 177 26.58 -11.76 -11.68
C SER A 177 25.26 -12.26 -11.12
N ILE A 178 24.61 -11.48 -10.24
CA ILE A 178 23.32 -11.85 -9.65
C ILE A 178 22.26 -12.03 -10.75
N HIS A 179 22.17 -11.05 -11.65
CA HIS A 179 21.27 -11.04 -12.79
C HIS A 179 21.45 -12.28 -13.67
N ARG A 180 22.70 -12.62 -14.00
CA ARG A 180 23.00 -13.82 -14.80
C ARG A 180 22.46 -15.08 -14.13
N THR A 181 22.72 -15.30 -12.84
CA THR A 181 22.24 -16.48 -12.12
C THR A 181 20.72 -16.50 -12.03
N LEU A 182 20.10 -15.36 -11.73
CA LEU A 182 18.66 -15.19 -11.65
C LEU A 182 17.96 -15.62 -12.96
N TYR A 183 18.37 -15.05 -14.09
CA TYR A 183 17.67 -15.27 -15.37
C TYR A 183 18.11 -16.53 -16.11
N ARG A 184 19.35 -17.01 -15.94
CA ARG A 184 19.81 -18.22 -16.64
C ARG A 184 19.59 -19.51 -15.86
N GLN A 185 19.37 -19.44 -14.56
CA GLN A 185 19.24 -20.63 -13.71
C GLN A 185 17.91 -20.62 -12.97
N LEU A 186 17.65 -19.62 -12.12
CA LEU A 186 16.42 -19.64 -11.31
C LEU A 186 15.14 -19.52 -12.16
N VAL A 187 15.09 -18.59 -13.11
CA VAL A 187 13.89 -18.37 -13.94
C VAL A 187 13.47 -19.64 -14.70
N PRO A 188 14.37 -20.35 -15.43
CA PRO A 188 14.04 -21.62 -16.05
C PRO A 188 13.51 -22.69 -15.07
N GLU A 189 14.09 -22.80 -13.87
CA GLU A 189 13.61 -23.73 -12.85
C GLU A 189 12.19 -23.39 -12.35
N LEU A 190 11.86 -22.11 -12.24
CA LEU A 190 10.51 -21.67 -11.86
C LEU A 190 9.49 -21.83 -12.99
N GLN A 191 9.94 -21.76 -14.25
CA GLN A 191 9.10 -21.92 -15.44
C GLN A 191 8.81 -23.39 -15.75
N SER A 192 9.67 -24.31 -15.32
CA SER A 192 9.56 -25.73 -15.63
C SER A 192 8.55 -26.47 -14.73
N GLY A 193 8.10 -27.63 -15.20
CA GLY A 193 7.21 -28.56 -14.50
C GLY A 193 5.75 -28.11 -14.37
N ASP A 194 4.92 -28.91 -13.69
CA ASP A 194 3.53 -28.56 -13.35
C ASP A 194 3.46 -27.82 -12.00
N SER A 195 4.25 -26.75 -11.87
CA SER A 195 4.31 -25.94 -10.66
C SER A 195 3.30 -24.79 -10.68
N TYR A 196 3.02 -24.20 -9.51
CA TYR A 196 2.24 -22.94 -9.45
C TYR A 196 2.89 -21.82 -10.27
N TRP A 197 4.22 -21.78 -10.34
CA TRP A 197 4.99 -20.74 -11.01
C TRP A 197 4.97 -20.89 -12.54
N SER A 198 4.99 -22.12 -13.06
CA SER A 198 4.82 -22.39 -14.50
C SER A 198 3.50 -21.83 -15.04
N LYS A 199 2.38 -22.07 -14.32
CA LYS A 199 1.05 -21.55 -14.68
C LYS A 199 1.00 -20.03 -14.67
N LEU A 200 1.71 -19.40 -13.73
CA LEU A 200 1.85 -17.95 -13.66
C LEU A 200 2.64 -17.41 -14.85
N TRP A 201 3.71 -18.10 -15.26
CA TRP A 201 4.48 -17.78 -16.45
C TRP A 201 3.64 -17.88 -17.73
N ASP A 202 2.89 -18.98 -17.92
CA ASP A 202 2.02 -19.18 -19.07
C ASP A 202 0.94 -18.09 -19.19
N HIS A 203 0.44 -17.62 -18.05
CA HIS A 203 -0.50 -16.51 -18.01
C HIS A 203 0.14 -15.19 -18.45
N LEU A 204 1.36 -14.90 -18.00
CA LEU A 204 2.11 -13.71 -18.44
C LEU A 204 2.43 -13.75 -19.93
N GLN A 205 2.83 -14.91 -20.46
CA GLN A 205 3.13 -15.11 -21.89
C GLN A 205 1.91 -14.88 -22.79
N ARG A 206 0.73 -15.31 -22.34
CA ARG A 206 -0.53 -15.11 -23.07
C ARG A 206 -1.08 -13.68 -22.96
N SER A 207 -0.53 -12.86 -22.07
CA SER A 207 -1.03 -11.52 -21.85
C SER A 207 -0.70 -10.61 -23.03
N ARG A 208 -1.74 -10.04 -23.65
CA ARG A 208 -1.60 -9.11 -24.79
C ARG A 208 -1.28 -7.67 -24.39
N SER A 209 -1.19 -7.38 -23.09
CA SER A 209 -0.94 -6.02 -22.59
C SER A 209 0.38 -5.50 -23.16
N SER A 210 0.34 -4.37 -23.86
CA SER A 210 1.54 -3.69 -24.35
C SER A 210 2.52 -3.38 -23.23
N LYS A 211 2.00 -3.11 -22.03
CA LYS A 211 2.81 -2.92 -20.83
C LYS A 211 3.69 -4.15 -20.59
N ILE A 212 3.19 -5.37 -20.78
CA ILE A 212 3.91 -6.61 -20.46
C ILE A 212 5.01 -6.94 -21.48
N LYS A 213 4.93 -6.42 -22.71
CA LYS A 213 5.90 -6.71 -23.77
C LYS A 213 7.28 -6.14 -23.44
N GLY A 214 8.32 -6.90 -23.76
CA GLY A 214 9.73 -6.50 -23.60
C GLY A 214 10.39 -7.07 -22.34
N ASN A 215 9.80 -6.87 -21.15
CA ASN A 215 10.38 -7.30 -19.86
C ASN A 215 9.64 -8.48 -19.19
N THR A 216 9.31 -9.53 -19.94
CA THR A 216 8.40 -10.58 -19.44
C THR A 216 8.99 -11.38 -18.27
N GLU A 217 10.28 -11.76 -18.32
CA GLU A 217 10.89 -12.51 -17.21
C GLU A 217 11.11 -11.64 -15.98
N GLY A 218 11.49 -10.38 -16.14
CA GLY A 218 11.62 -9.47 -15.01
C GLY A 218 10.30 -9.22 -14.31
N ARG A 219 9.22 -9.09 -15.08
CA ARG A 219 7.85 -9.05 -14.55
C ARG A 219 7.44 -10.34 -13.86
N PHE A 220 7.85 -11.49 -14.40
CA PHE A 220 7.62 -12.78 -13.77
C PHE A 220 8.32 -12.87 -12.41
N VAL A 221 9.61 -12.52 -12.33
CA VAL A 221 10.35 -12.48 -11.05
C VAL A 221 9.71 -11.50 -10.06
N ALA A 222 9.32 -10.31 -10.52
CA ALA A 222 8.61 -9.35 -9.68
C ALA A 222 7.29 -9.91 -9.14
N LEU A 223 6.52 -10.63 -9.97
CA LEU A 223 5.25 -11.19 -9.55
C LEU A 223 5.41 -12.38 -8.61
N VAL A 224 6.42 -13.23 -8.82
CA VAL A 224 6.80 -14.31 -7.91
C VAL A 224 7.17 -13.75 -6.54
N THR A 225 8.09 -12.77 -6.50
CA THR A 225 8.52 -12.14 -5.25
C THR A 225 7.36 -11.45 -4.52
N GLN A 226 6.52 -10.70 -5.23
CA GLN A 226 5.31 -10.10 -4.66
C GLN A 226 4.30 -11.12 -4.13
N THR A 227 4.18 -12.28 -4.78
CA THR A 227 3.32 -13.37 -4.31
C THR A 227 3.85 -13.93 -2.98
N CYS A 228 5.16 -14.10 -2.87
CA CYS A 228 5.83 -14.52 -1.64
C CYS A 228 5.71 -13.45 -0.54
N GLU A 229 5.91 -12.16 -0.87
CA GLU A 229 5.67 -11.02 0.04
C GLU A 229 4.26 -11.10 0.63
N ASN A 230 3.24 -11.28 -0.20
CA ASN A 230 1.86 -11.40 0.25
C ASN A 230 1.63 -12.63 1.15
N LYS A 231 2.25 -13.77 0.84
CA LYS A 231 2.17 -14.97 1.71
C LYS A 231 2.76 -14.70 3.09
N ALA A 232 3.94 -14.07 3.16
CA ALA A 232 4.56 -13.65 4.42
C ALA A 232 3.67 -12.64 5.18
N MET A 233 3.09 -11.66 4.47
CA MET A 233 2.14 -10.69 5.02
C MET A 233 0.90 -11.35 5.64
N GLN A 234 0.31 -12.35 4.97
CA GLN A 234 -0.84 -13.08 5.53
C GLN A 234 -0.44 -13.90 6.78
N ALA A 235 0.74 -14.53 6.77
CA ALA A 235 1.26 -15.25 7.94
C ALA A 235 1.52 -14.30 9.13
N MET A 236 2.13 -13.15 8.89
CA MET A 236 2.33 -12.09 9.91
C MET A 236 1.01 -11.65 10.51
N LYS A 237 0.00 -11.37 9.67
CA LYS A 237 -1.34 -11.02 10.13
C LYS A 237 -2.00 -12.11 10.97
N GLU A 238 -1.89 -13.37 10.56
CA GLU A 238 -2.42 -14.52 11.31
C GLU A 238 -1.76 -14.62 12.69
N PHE A 239 -0.44 -14.54 12.75
CA PHE A 239 0.34 -14.57 13.99
C PHE A 239 -0.06 -13.44 14.94
N LEU A 240 -0.07 -12.20 14.45
CA LEU A 240 -0.42 -11.03 15.26
C LEU A 240 -1.84 -11.14 15.83
N LYS A 241 -2.80 -11.62 15.03
CA LYS A 241 -4.16 -11.90 15.52
C LYS A 241 -4.20 -12.96 16.61
N LYS A 242 -3.40 -14.03 16.50
CA LYS A 242 -3.28 -15.08 17.53
C LYS A 242 -2.70 -14.55 18.84
N LYS A 243 -1.77 -13.60 18.77
CA LYS A 243 -1.25 -12.85 19.93
C LYS A 243 -2.20 -11.72 20.39
N GLY A 244 -3.38 -11.62 19.78
CA GLY A 244 -4.44 -10.69 20.13
C GLY A 244 -4.22 -9.25 19.68
N PHE A 245 -3.30 -8.99 18.76
CA PHE A 245 -3.13 -7.67 18.14
C PHE A 245 -4.18 -7.43 17.04
N SER A 246 -4.33 -6.17 16.62
CA SER A 246 -5.21 -5.76 15.52
C SER A 246 -4.40 -5.28 14.31
N PRO A 247 -4.00 -6.20 13.41
CA PRO A 247 -3.38 -5.86 12.14
C PRO A 247 -4.44 -5.34 11.15
N ASP A 248 -4.48 -4.03 10.98
CA ASP A 248 -5.59 -3.32 10.35
C ASP A 248 -5.27 -2.78 8.96
N VAL A 249 -4.01 -2.59 8.63
CA VAL A 249 -3.61 -1.95 7.37
C VAL A 249 -2.50 -2.75 6.72
N PHE A 250 -2.61 -2.99 5.42
CA PHE A 250 -1.50 -3.50 4.63
C PHE A 250 -0.84 -2.36 3.85
N VAL A 251 0.48 -2.26 3.94
CA VAL A 251 1.30 -1.25 3.28
C VAL A 251 2.41 -1.95 2.52
N PHE A 252 2.07 -2.48 1.34
CA PHE A 252 2.99 -3.28 0.51
C PHE A 252 3.58 -4.49 1.27
N ASP A 253 4.86 -4.47 1.58
CA ASP A 253 5.60 -5.47 2.36
C ASP A 253 5.54 -5.25 3.88
N GLY A 254 4.80 -4.24 4.35
CA GLY A 254 4.57 -3.95 5.77
C GLY A 254 3.10 -3.98 6.19
N ILE A 255 2.86 -4.07 7.50
CA ILE A 255 1.55 -4.09 8.17
C ILE A 255 1.50 -3.05 9.28
N MET A 256 0.39 -2.30 9.37
CA MET A 256 0.17 -1.40 10.51
C MET A 256 -0.71 -2.10 11.55
N VAL A 257 -0.21 -2.15 12.78
CA VAL A 257 -0.82 -2.84 13.92
C VAL A 257 -1.34 -1.82 14.90
N ARG A 258 -2.63 -1.89 15.23
CA ARG A 258 -3.26 -0.92 16.12
C ARG A 258 -2.57 -0.91 17.48
N ARG A 259 -2.25 0.29 17.97
CA ARG A 259 -1.74 0.51 19.32
C ARG A 259 -2.78 0.08 20.35
N ASP A 260 -2.31 -0.67 21.33
CA ASP A 260 -3.06 -1.07 22.51
C ASP A 260 -2.21 -0.66 23.73
N PRO A 261 -2.71 0.19 24.64
CA PRO A 261 -1.96 0.64 25.82
C PRO A 261 -1.43 -0.50 26.71
N LEU A 262 -2.01 -1.70 26.60
CA LEU A 262 -1.62 -2.88 27.38
C LEU A 262 -0.64 -3.79 26.64
N LYS A 263 -0.24 -3.43 25.42
CA LYS A 263 0.65 -4.25 24.58
C LYS A 263 1.80 -3.41 24.04
N SER A 264 2.92 -4.07 23.84
CA SER A 264 4.08 -3.52 23.16
C SER A 264 4.52 -4.48 22.05
N ILE A 265 5.23 -3.93 21.07
CA ILE A 265 5.92 -4.70 20.05
C ILE A 265 7.39 -4.67 20.42
N ASP A 266 7.91 -5.80 20.89
CA ASP A 266 9.30 -5.98 21.28
C ASP A 266 10.02 -6.95 20.33
N ASP A 267 11.34 -7.06 20.50
CA ASP A 267 12.18 -7.92 19.66
C ASP A 267 11.80 -9.40 19.74
N THR A 268 11.26 -9.84 20.88
CA THR A 268 10.80 -11.23 21.06
C THR A 268 9.59 -11.49 20.17
N LEU A 269 8.60 -10.60 20.16
CA LEU A 269 7.42 -10.71 19.30
C LEU A 269 7.82 -10.68 17.82
N LEU A 270 8.78 -9.84 17.43
CA LEU A 270 9.28 -9.75 16.06
C LEU A 270 9.98 -11.04 15.61
N LYS A 271 10.82 -11.64 16.47
CA LYS A 271 11.47 -12.93 16.22
C LYS A 271 10.47 -14.08 16.14
N ASP A 272 9.51 -14.15 17.07
CA ASP A 272 8.42 -15.12 17.02
C ASP A 272 7.62 -14.98 15.70
N CYS A 273 7.39 -13.75 15.25
CA CYS A 273 6.69 -13.49 13.99
C CYS A 273 7.50 -13.96 12.77
N GLN A 274 8.81 -13.67 12.72
CA GLN A 274 9.71 -14.18 11.69
C GLN A 274 9.70 -15.70 11.64
N GLN A 275 9.85 -16.35 12.80
CA GLN A 275 9.81 -17.81 12.91
C GLN A 275 8.48 -18.37 12.40
N TYR A 276 7.36 -17.72 12.74
CA TYR A 276 6.05 -18.10 12.24
C TYR A 276 5.91 -17.96 10.72
N ILE A 277 6.45 -16.89 10.13
CA ILE A 277 6.51 -16.72 8.68
C ILE A 277 7.29 -17.87 8.04
N TYR A 278 8.47 -18.20 8.59
CA TYR A 278 9.29 -19.30 8.11
C TYR A 278 8.54 -20.63 8.15
N GLU A 279 7.93 -20.98 9.28
CA GLU A 279 7.15 -22.22 9.43
C GLU A 279 5.99 -22.32 8.43
N LYS A 280 5.34 -21.20 8.13
CA LYS A 280 4.17 -21.16 7.23
C LYS A 280 4.51 -21.11 5.75
N THR A 281 5.63 -20.49 5.40
CA THR A 281 5.92 -20.12 4.01
C THR A 281 7.25 -20.65 3.51
N ASN A 282 8.08 -21.17 4.42
CA ASN A 282 9.47 -21.52 4.20
C ASN A 282 10.27 -20.33 3.65
N LEU A 283 10.02 -19.12 4.16
CA LEU A 283 10.73 -17.88 3.82
C LEU A 283 11.34 -17.32 5.09
N ASP A 284 12.65 -17.07 5.08
CA ASP A 284 13.38 -16.53 6.23
C ASP A 284 13.46 -15.00 6.12
N ILE A 285 12.33 -14.34 6.36
CA ILE A 285 12.20 -12.89 6.24
C ILE A 285 12.11 -12.27 7.64
N ALA A 286 13.14 -11.50 7.98
CA ALA A 286 13.13 -10.71 9.21
C ALA A 286 12.05 -9.61 9.16
N VAL A 287 11.45 -9.33 10.32
CA VAL A 287 10.44 -8.28 10.51
C VAL A 287 11.01 -7.23 11.45
N ALA A 288 10.83 -5.96 11.12
CA ALA A 288 11.30 -4.85 11.95
C ALA A 288 10.18 -3.87 12.26
N LEU A 289 10.23 -3.27 13.45
CA LEU A 289 9.41 -2.11 13.78
C LEU A 289 10.02 -0.87 13.11
N LYS A 290 9.20 -0.15 12.36
CA LYS A 290 9.58 1.08 11.68
C LYS A 290 8.99 2.28 12.40
N PRO A 291 9.80 3.28 12.76
CA PRO A 291 9.29 4.50 13.34
C PRO A 291 8.32 5.21 12.39
N MET A 292 7.16 5.58 12.92
CA MET A 292 6.21 6.47 12.26
C MET A 292 6.60 7.89 12.66
N GLU A 293 7.31 8.56 11.75
CA GLU A 293 7.87 9.88 11.97
C GLU A 293 7.59 10.73 10.76
N VAL A 294 6.97 11.89 10.99
CA VAL A 294 6.70 12.87 9.96
C VAL A 294 7.94 13.73 9.75
N SER A 295 8.38 13.88 8.50
CA SER A 295 9.56 14.68 8.23
C SER A 295 9.39 16.14 8.67
N LYS A 296 10.46 16.76 9.19
CA LYS A 296 10.45 18.18 9.56
C LYS A 296 10.05 19.07 8.38
N ALA A 297 10.52 18.75 7.18
CA ALA A 297 10.17 19.47 5.96
C ALA A 297 8.66 19.45 5.69
N PHE A 298 7.98 18.33 5.98
CA PHE A 298 6.53 18.24 5.90
C PHE A 298 5.86 19.16 6.93
N ILE A 299 6.26 19.07 8.20
CA ILE A 299 5.70 19.94 9.26
C ILE A 299 5.88 21.42 8.94
N ASP A 300 7.10 21.85 8.61
CA ASP A 300 7.44 23.24 8.30
C ASP A 300 6.64 23.79 7.10
N LYS A 301 6.29 22.92 6.14
CA LYS A 301 5.47 23.30 4.98
C LYS A 301 4.05 23.66 5.41
N PHE A 302 3.47 22.92 6.35
CA PHE A 302 2.09 23.11 6.80
C PHE A 302 1.96 24.19 7.89
N GLU A 303 2.97 24.38 8.74
CA GLU A 303 2.95 25.45 9.75
C GLU A 303 3.06 26.86 9.16
N ARG A 304 3.89 27.04 8.12
CA ARG A 304 4.03 28.32 7.40
C ARG A 304 2.72 28.78 6.77
N GLY A 305 1.89 27.83 6.34
CA GLY A 305 0.60 28.13 5.74
C GLY A 305 -0.43 28.70 6.72
N THR A 306 -0.36 28.31 7.98
CA THR A 306 -1.30 28.76 9.02
C THR A 306 -1.02 30.20 9.43
N LYS A 307 0.25 30.60 9.52
CA LYS A 307 0.65 31.96 9.93
C LYS A 307 0.24 33.03 8.92
N ARG A 308 0.40 32.76 7.61
CA ARG A 308 -0.03 33.70 6.55
C ARG A 308 -1.53 34.02 6.56
N LYS A 309 -2.37 33.15 7.13
CA LYS A 309 -3.81 33.41 7.27
C LYS A 309 -4.16 34.21 8.53
N GLN A 310 -3.27 34.26 9.52
CA GLN A 310 -3.50 35.01 10.76
C GLN A 310 -2.98 36.44 10.66
N ASP A 311 -1.97 36.67 9.83
CA ASP A 311 -1.28 37.97 9.72
C ASP A 311 -1.78 38.86 8.57
N GLY A 312 -2.95 38.59 7.95
CA GLY A 312 -3.32 39.26 6.69
C GLY A 312 -4.80 39.25 6.30
N ASP A 313 -5.69 39.65 7.22
CA ASP A 313 -6.97 40.30 6.89
C ASP A 313 -6.85 41.84 7.00
N ASP A 314 -5.62 42.38 6.93
CA ASP A 314 -5.36 43.82 6.90
C ASP A 314 -4.52 44.16 5.66
N ASP A 315 -5.24 44.68 4.67
CA ASP A 315 -4.83 45.58 3.58
C ASP A 315 -3.89 45.10 2.46
N GLY A 316 -4.48 45.04 1.25
CA GLY A 316 -3.76 45.30 0.00
C GLY A 316 -4.14 44.33 -1.13
N GLU A 317 -5.13 44.69 -1.94
CA GLU A 317 -5.28 44.14 -3.29
C GLU A 317 -4.02 44.46 -4.13
N GLU A 318 -2.97 43.65 -4.01
CA GLU A 318 -1.93 43.61 -5.02
C GLU A 318 -2.49 42.83 -6.22
N ARG A 319 -3.14 43.59 -7.12
CA ARG A 319 -3.51 43.11 -8.45
C ARG A 319 -2.24 42.62 -9.16
N CYS A 320 -2.17 41.31 -9.37
CA CYS A 320 -1.28 40.74 -10.36
C CYS A 320 -1.87 41.07 -11.74
N ASP A 321 -1.44 42.19 -12.32
CA ASP A 321 -1.64 42.47 -13.74
C ASP A 321 -0.91 41.40 -14.55
N ASN A 322 -1.66 40.40 -14.98
CA ASN A 322 -1.30 39.55 -16.11
C ASN A 322 -2.15 40.02 -17.29
N SER A 323 -1.60 40.93 -18.10
CA SER A 323 -2.13 41.21 -19.41
C SER A 323 -1.77 40.07 -20.37
N ASP A 324 -2.69 39.87 -21.32
CA ASP A 324 -2.51 39.19 -22.62
C ASP A 324 -2.65 37.66 -22.61
N GLU A 325 -3.81 37.13 -23.04
CA GLU A 325 -4.16 36.99 -24.47
C GLU A 325 -5.58 36.39 -24.61
N ASP A 326 -6.25 36.82 -25.68
CA ASP A 326 -7.66 36.59 -25.99
C ASP A 326 -8.00 35.11 -26.24
N MET A 327 -9.08 34.63 -25.59
CA MET A 327 -9.86 33.49 -26.08
C MET A 327 -11.33 33.83 -26.09
N GLU A 328 -11.90 33.82 -27.30
CA GLU A 328 -13.30 34.02 -27.60
C GLU A 328 -14.18 33.01 -26.85
N GLU A 329 -15.17 33.51 -26.11
CA GLU A 329 -16.20 32.72 -25.42
C GLU A 329 -17.29 32.27 -26.41
N GLU A 330 -17.57 30.96 -26.47
CA GLU A 330 -18.85 30.46 -26.97
C GLU A 330 -19.86 30.31 -25.82
N PRO A 331 -21.15 30.64 -26.04
CA PRO A 331 -22.16 30.56 -24.99
C PRO A 331 -22.62 29.12 -24.76
N VAL A 332 -22.50 28.64 -23.52
CA VAL A 332 -23.15 27.39 -23.08
C VAL A 332 -24.50 27.73 -22.43
N GLU A 333 -25.57 27.28 -23.07
CA GLU A 333 -26.94 27.35 -22.56
C GLU A 333 -27.06 26.66 -21.18
N ARG A 334 -27.59 27.39 -20.19
CA ARG A 334 -27.93 26.86 -18.87
C ARG A 334 -29.31 26.22 -18.92
N GLY A 335 -29.36 24.89 -18.92
CA GLY A 335 -30.56 24.14 -18.57
C GLY A 335 -30.84 24.24 -17.07
N ALA A 336 -32.05 24.66 -16.72
CA ALA A 336 -32.56 24.67 -15.35
C ALA A 336 -32.59 23.24 -14.77
N VAL A 337 -32.19 23.09 -13.51
CA VAL A 337 -32.38 21.86 -12.74
C VAL A 337 -33.15 22.23 -11.48
N ASP A 338 -34.31 21.60 -11.32
CA ASP A 338 -35.21 21.72 -10.19
C ASP A 338 -34.50 21.43 -8.85
N GLU A 339 -34.70 22.34 -7.89
CA GLU A 339 -34.32 22.18 -6.49
C GLU A 339 -35.30 21.26 -5.78
N ASP A 340 -34.95 19.97 -5.65
CA ASP A 340 -35.58 19.10 -4.65
C ASP A 340 -34.75 19.09 -3.36
N VAL A 341 -35.34 19.70 -2.34
CA VAL A 341 -34.89 19.75 -0.95
C VAL A 341 -34.76 18.33 -0.39
N ILE A 342 -33.54 17.85 -0.16
CA ILE A 342 -33.28 16.63 0.60
C ILE A 342 -32.76 16.98 2.00
N ASN A 343 -33.60 16.69 2.99
CA ASN A 343 -33.34 16.75 4.43
C ASN A 343 -31.99 16.12 4.83
N ASN A 344 -31.19 16.86 5.62
CA ASN A 344 -29.79 16.58 5.94
C ASN A 344 -29.54 15.75 7.23
N ASP A 345 -30.53 15.05 7.79
CA ASP A 345 -30.40 14.42 9.13
C ASP A 345 -30.54 12.89 9.20
N MET A 346 -30.33 12.14 8.11
CA MET A 346 -30.28 10.67 8.19
C MET A 346 -28.87 10.08 8.08
N PRO A 347 -28.41 9.29 9.08
CA PRO A 347 -27.15 8.58 8.98
C PRO A 347 -27.23 7.50 7.89
N PHE A 348 -26.19 7.44 7.05
CA PHE A 348 -25.92 6.49 5.97
C PHE A 348 -26.69 5.16 6.09
N SER A 349 -27.85 5.06 5.42
CA SER A 349 -28.80 3.95 5.63
C SER A 349 -28.61 2.80 4.64
N ILE A 350 -29.07 1.62 5.07
CA ILE A 350 -29.13 0.32 4.37
C ILE A 350 -29.64 0.42 2.92
N LEU A 351 -30.42 1.45 2.60
CA LEU A 351 -30.95 1.70 1.25
C LEU A 351 -29.84 2.03 0.25
N LYS A 352 -28.82 2.80 0.65
CA LYS A 352 -27.67 3.09 -0.23
C LYS A 352 -26.73 1.89 -0.38
N ALA A 353 -26.61 1.05 0.66
CA ALA A 353 -25.91 -0.24 0.57
C ALA A 353 -26.63 -1.21 -0.38
N LYS A 354 -27.98 -1.27 -0.35
CA LYS A 354 -28.77 -2.01 -1.35
C LYS A 354 -28.57 -1.48 -2.77
N ALA A 355 -28.46 -0.17 -2.95
CA ALA A 355 -28.22 0.45 -4.25
C ALA A 355 -26.80 0.18 -4.79
N LEU A 356 -25.79 0.18 -3.91
CA LEU A 356 -24.39 -0.08 -4.26
C LEU A 356 -24.10 -1.58 -4.50
N TYR A 357 -24.78 -2.46 -3.77
CA TYR A 357 -24.57 -3.91 -3.86
C TYR A 357 -25.77 -4.59 -4.50
N LYS A 358 -25.80 -4.63 -5.84
CA LYS A 358 -26.76 -5.45 -6.62
C LYS A 358 -26.70 -6.94 -6.28
N ASN A 359 -25.57 -7.40 -5.72
CA ASN A 359 -25.38 -8.79 -5.31
C ASN A 359 -25.69 -8.98 -3.81
N ARG A 360 -26.70 -9.80 -3.52
CA ARG A 360 -27.16 -10.14 -2.16
C ARG A 360 -26.05 -10.67 -1.25
N SER A 361 -25.07 -11.43 -1.78
CA SER A 361 -23.98 -11.97 -0.95
C SER A 361 -23.00 -10.88 -0.50
N LYS A 362 -22.70 -9.89 -1.36
CA LYS A 362 -21.87 -8.73 -1.01
C LYS A 362 -22.55 -7.84 0.03
N LEU A 363 -23.86 -7.62 -0.10
CA LEU A 363 -24.65 -6.90 0.90
C LEU A 363 -24.64 -7.61 2.25
N ILE A 364 -24.83 -8.94 2.28
CA ILE A 364 -24.78 -9.74 3.51
C ILE A 364 -23.39 -9.67 4.15
N ALA A 365 -22.30 -9.76 3.36
CA ALA A 365 -20.94 -9.64 3.88
C ALA A 365 -20.68 -8.26 4.50
N TYR A 366 -21.11 -7.18 3.83
CA TYR A 366 -21.05 -5.82 4.35
C TYR A 366 -21.83 -5.68 5.66
N LEU A 367 -23.09 -6.12 5.69
CA LEU A 367 -23.94 -6.03 6.88
C LEU A 367 -23.37 -6.85 8.05
N ASN A 368 -22.86 -8.05 7.79
CA ASN A 368 -22.21 -8.87 8.82
C ASN A 368 -20.96 -8.21 9.40
N CYS A 369 -20.17 -7.53 8.57
CA CYS A 369 -19.04 -6.72 9.04
C CYS A 369 -19.54 -5.55 9.90
N TYR A 370 -20.49 -4.77 9.38
CA TYR A 370 -21.05 -3.58 10.02
C TYR A 370 -21.68 -3.89 11.39
N PHE A 371 -22.50 -4.94 11.48
CA PHE A 371 -23.15 -5.33 12.74
C PHE A 371 -22.19 -5.97 13.74
N ARG A 372 -21.16 -6.73 13.30
CA ARG A 372 -20.12 -7.25 14.21
C ARG A 372 -19.34 -6.13 14.90
N VAL A 373 -19.11 -5.01 14.21
CA VAL A 373 -18.45 -3.82 14.79
C VAL A 373 -19.35 -3.18 15.86
N ARG A 374 -20.64 -2.97 15.58
CA ARG A 374 -21.57 -2.36 16.55
C ARG A 374 -21.88 -3.23 17.77
N VAL A 375 -22.00 -4.55 17.61
CA VAL A 375 -22.30 -5.46 18.74
C VAL A 375 -21.10 -5.52 19.70
N ARG A 376 -19.86 -5.51 19.20
CA ARG A 376 -18.67 -5.47 20.07
C ARG A 376 -18.52 -4.16 20.85
N VAL A 377 -18.96 -3.03 20.29
CA VAL A 377 -18.93 -1.73 20.98
C VAL A 377 -19.96 -1.67 22.12
N ARG A 378 -21.13 -2.32 21.99
CA ARG A 378 -22.13 -2.35 23.06
C ARG A 378 -21.84 -3.36 24.17
N VAL A 379 -21.17 -4.47 23.89
CA VAL A 379 -20.93 -5.53 24.90
C VAL A 379 -19.79 -5.20 25.88
N ARG A 380 -18.90 -4.24 25.57
CA ARG A 380 -17.84 -3.80 26.50
C ARG A 380 -18.28 -2.81 27.59
N VAL A 381 -19.53 -2.36 27.60
CA VAL A 381 -20.07 -1.45 28.62
C VAL A 381 -21.21 -2.11 29.38
N ARG A 382 -20.89 -3.04 30.29
CA ARG A 382 -21.63 -3.41 31.52
C ARG A 382 -21.24 -4.81 31.97
N VAL A 383 -20.25 -4.92 32.85
CA VAL A 383 -20.25 -5.94 33.92
C VAL A 383 -19.58 -5.33 35.16
N ARG A 384 -20.39 -4.78 36.08
CA ARG A 384 -20.08 -4.70 37.51
C ARG A 384 -21.25 -5.37 38.22
N VAL A 385 -21.10 -6.65 38.51
CA VAL A 385 -22.03 -7.38 39.40
C VAL A 385 -21.53 -7.17 40.82
N ARG A 386 -22.33 -6.50 41.65
CA ARG A 386 -22.16 -6.48 43.10
C ARG A 386 -22.68 -7.81 43.64
N VAL A 387 -21.81 -8.60 44.26
CA VAL A 387 -22.22 -9.66 45.18
C VAL A 387 -22.37 -9.01 46.55
N ARG A 388 -23.57 -9.09 47.15
CA ARG A 388 -23.77 -8.87 48.59
C ARG A 388 -23.93 -10.25 49.22
N VAL A 389 -23.16 -10.47 50.28
CA VAL A 389 -23.18 -11.63 51.19
C VAL A 389 -24.43 -11.57 52.04
#